data_AF-A0A973ED45-F1
#
_entry.id   AF-A0A973ED45-F1
#
_cell.length_a   1.000
_cell.length_b   1.000
_cell.length_c   1.000
_cell.angle_alpha   90.00
_cell.angle_beta   90.00
_cell.angle_gamma   90.00
#
_symmetry.space_group_name_H-M   'P 1'
#
loop_
_entity.id
_entity.type
_entity.pdbx_description
1 polymer ?
#
loop_
_entity_poly.entity_id
_entity_poly.type
_entity_poly.pdbx_seq_one_letter_code
_entity_poly.pdbx_strand_id
1 'polypeptide(L)'
;MPQLQIDDAVSTMNLDARARTLHLLPVLQVDPFDGVALEDITLSVSVSWLDAPVIPTTGWTIRQPYPNRLYFVGGSESCHLGHFIVLPDGQQAGEVTFHWTVNVSALAPGHFQITHRLDLAFDEGEGRTWSMDVANWWCHSEFATEGHATPEIGRNRFSRLKRQGISPTRRAHVSEALRDGCRYLDIHESLSLPAITLNDCWTLETYGGNAVTDCLEALR
;
A
#
# COMPACT_ATOMS: atom_id res chain seq x y z
N MET A 1 -6.08 -33.41 -45.95
CA MET A 1 -6.01 -33.54 -44.50
C MET A 1 -6.36 -32.19 -43.90
N PRO A 2 -7.41 -32.08 -43.07
CA PRO A 2 -7.78 -30.81 -42.48
C PRO A 2 -6.82 -30.49 -41.34
N GLN A 3 -6.16 -29.34 -41.45
CA GLN A 3 -5.30 -28.79 -40.43
C GLN A 3 -6.21 -28.20 -39.36
N LEU A 4 -6.22 -28.83 -38.18
CA LEU A 4 -6.91 -28.32 -36.99
C LEU A 4 -6.38 -26.91 -36.70
N GLN A 5 -7.24 -25.92 -36.93
CA GLN A 5 -7.16 -24.64 -36.24
C GLN A 5 -7.32 -24.94 -34.75
N ILE A 6 -6.22 -24.90 -34.02
CA ILE A 6 -6.25 -24.71 -32.58
C ILE A 6 -6.51 -23.22 -32.43
N ASP A 7 -7.73 -22.88 -32.02
CA ASP A 7 -8.11 -21.54 -31.60
C ASP A 7 -7.31 -21.17 -30.34
N ASP A 8 -6.05 -20.77 -30.53
CA ASP A 8 -5.25 -20.04 -29.54
C ASP A 8 -5.69 -18.58 -29.49
N ALA A 9 -6.98 -18.39 -29.20
CA ALA A 9 -7.53 -17.14 -28.75
C ALA A 9 -8.19 -17.36 -27.38
N VAL A 10 -7.39 -17.83 -26.41
CA VAL A 10 -7.56 -17.31 -25.05
C VAL A 10 -7.26 -15.83 -25.20
N SER A 11 -8.32 -15.06 -25.46
CA SER A 11 -8.30 -13.63 -25.33
C SER A 11 -7.94 -13.37 -23.88
N THR A 12 -6.65 -13.20 -23.61
CA THR A 12 -6.11 -12.45 -22.49
C THR A 12 -6.58 -11.01 -22.66
N MET A 13 -7.89 -10.79 -22.55
CA MET A 13 -8.42 -9.49 -22.19
C MET A 13 -7.77 -9.20 -20.86
N ASN A 14 -6.76 -8.32 -20.89
CA ASN A 14 -6.15 -7.77 -19.69
C ASN A 14 -7.31 -7.33 -18.79
N LEU A 15 -7.47 -8.01 -17.66
CA LEU A 15 -8.58 -7.75 -16.74
C LEU A 15 -8.25 -6.42 -16.10
N ASP A 16 -8.91 -5.36 -16.57
CA ASP A 16 -8.62 -4.00 -16.15
C ASP A 16 -9.83 -3.39 -15.44
N ALA A 17 -9.57 -2.38 -14.61
CA ALA A 17 -10.62 -1.68 -13.88
C ALA A 17 -11.43 -0.76 -14.82
N ARG A 18 -12.76 -0.68 -14.64
CA ARG A 18 -13.64 0.26 -15.38
C ARG A 18 -13.23 1.71 -15.16
N ALA A 19 -12.84 2.03 -13.94
CA ALA A 19 -12.49 3.38 -13.50
C ALA A 19 -11.01 3.45 -13.14
N ARG A 20 -10.46 4.67 -13.15
CA ARG A 20 -9.11 4.91 -12.62
C ARG A 20 -9.14 4.60 -11.13
N THR A 21 -8.38 3.63 -10.69
CA THR A 21 -8.50 3.09 -9.34
C THR A 21 -7.15 3.10 -8.64
N LEU A 22 -7.10 3.64 -7.42
CA LEU A 22 -5.94 3.54 -6.53
C LEU A 22 -6.20 2.46 -5.48
N HIS A 23 -5.33 1.47 -5.45
CA HIS A 23 -5.18 0.55 -4.33
C HIS A 23 -4.33 1.23 -3.24
N LEU A 24 -5.01 1.71 -2.20
CA LEU A 24 -4.41 2.26 -1.00
C LEU A 24 -3.92 1.13 -0.11
N LEU A 25 -2.65 1.19 0.29
CA LEU A 25 -2.05 0.28 1.25
C LEU A 25 -1.42 1.10 2.40
N PRO A 26 -2.19 1.41 3.44
CA PRO A 26 -1.66 1.98 4.67
C PRO A 26 -0.74 0.98 5.36
N VAL A 27 0.53 1.32 5.51
CA VAL A 27 1.53 0.47 6.19
C VAL A 27 2.07 1.19 7.42
N LEU A 28 2.02 0.51 8.56
CA LEU A 28 2.71 0.89 9.79
C LEU A 28 3.83 -0.10 10.06
N GLN A 29 5.07 0.24 9.69
CA GLN A 29 6.24 -0.56 10.03
C GLN A 29 6.71 -0.26 11.45
N VAL A 30 7.27 -1.29 12.08
CA VAL A 30 7.34 -1.39 13.53
C VAL A 30 8.78 -1.37 14.00
N ASP A 31 9.20 -0.25 14.58
CA ASP A 31 10.23 -0.17 15.62
C ASP A 31 9.96 1.15 16.37
N PRO A 32 9.58 1.14 17.67
CA PRO A 32 9.78 0.11 18.70
C PRO A 32 8.51 -0.65 19.09
N PHE A 33 7.58 -0.92 18.16
CA PHE A 33 6.26 -1.51 18.47
C PHE A 33 6.23 -3.05 18.52
N ASP A 34 7.35 -3.70 18.83
CA ASP A 34 7.33 -5.15 19.07
C ASP A 34 6.40 -5.45 20.26
N GLY A 35 5.41 -6.32 20.05
CA GLY A 35 4.43 -6.69 21.08
C GLY A 35 3.24 -5.74 21.24
N VAL A 36 3.01 -4.84 20.29
CA VAL A 36 1.77 -4.03 20.25
C VAL A 36 0.59 -4.87 19.78
N ALA A 37 -0.52 -4.79 20.52
CA ALA A 37 -1.74 -5.48 20.19
C ALA A 37 -2.52 -4.71 19.11
N LEU A 38 -3.30 -5.41 18.28
CA LEU A 38 -4.02 -4.78 17.15
C LEU A 38 -5.04 -3.75 17.63
N GLU A 39 -5.67 -4.03 18.76
CA GLU A 39 -6.64 -3.18 19.44
C GLU A 39 -6.08 -1.84 19.91
N ASP A 40 -4.75 -1.73 20.06
CA ASP A 40 -4.07 -0.51 20.50
C ASP A 40 -3.79 0.45 19.34
N ILE A 41 -4.10 0.05 18.10
CA ILE A 41 -3.75 0.76 16.87
C ILE A 41 -5.03 1.27 16.21
N THR A 42 -5.06 2.57 15.91
CA THR A 42 -6.11 3.17 15.07
C THR A 42 -5.51 3.86 13.86
N LEU A 43 -6.27 3.88 12.76
CA LEU A 43 -5.88 4.48 11.48
C LEU A 43 -6.96 5.46 10.99
N SER A 44 -6.51 6.61 10.53
CA SER A 44 -7.28 7.52 9.67
C SER A 44 -6.50 7.77 8.39
N VAL A 45 -7.19 7.77 7.25
CA VAL A 45 -6.58 7.98 5.93
C VAL A 45 -7.23 9.18 5.26
N SER A 46 -6.43 10.09 4.74
CA SER A 46 -6.90 11.23 3.94
C SER A 46 -6.14 11.30 2.62
N VAL A 47 -6.80 11.81 1.59
CA VAL A 47 -6.20 12.05 0.28
C VAL A 47 -6.51 13.49 -0.15
N SER A 48 -5.58 14.14 -0.84
CA SER A 48 -5.69 15.57 -1.13
C SER A 48 -6.82 15.96 -2.11
N TRP A 49 -7.45 14.98 -2.75
CA TRP A 49 -8.51 15.17 -3.74
C TRP A 49 -9.91 14.80 -3.22
N LEU A 50 -10.04 14.45 -1.94
CA LEU A 50 -11.33 14.23 -1.29
C LEU A 50 -11.47 15.18 -0.09
N ASP A 51 -12.66 15.74 0.10
CA ASP A 51 -12.95 16.64 1.23
C ASP A 51 -13.12 15.90 2.57
N ALA A 52 -13.33 14.59 2.51
CA ALA A 52 -13.55 13.72 3.68
C ALA A 52 -12.48 12.61 3.75
N PRO A 53 -12.16 12.11 4.95
CA PRO A 53 -11.30 10.94 5.11
C PRO A 53 -11.83 9.72 4.35
N VAL A 54 -10.91 8.88 3.87
CA VAL A 54 -11.24 7.59 3.26
C VAL A 54 -11.62 6.63 4.38
N ILE A 55 -12.84 6.12 4.34
CA ILE A 55 -13.38 5.17 5.32
C ILE A 55 -14.04 4.03 4.54
N PRO A 56 -13.49 2.79 4.61
CA PRO A 56 -14.17 1.62 4.08
C PRO A 56 -15.55 1.44 4.72
N THR A 57 -16.49 0.74 4.06
CA THR A 57 -17.87 0.56 4.53
C THR A 57 -17.97 0.10 5.99
N THR A 58 -17.09 -0.80 6.42
CA THR A 58 -17.02 -1.34 7.79
C THR A 58 -15.89 -0.74 8.62
N GLY A 59 -15.27 0.33 8.13
CA GLY A 59 -14.09 0.95 8.71
C GLY A 59 -12.78 0.22 8.35
N TRP A 60 -11.67 0.81 8.79
CA TRP A 60 -10.35 0.22 8.61
C TRP A 60 -10.16 -0.96 9.58
N THR A 61 -9.70 -2.10 9.07
CA THR A 61 -9.31 -3.27 9.86
C THR A 61 -7.79 -3.37 9.91
N ILE A 62 -7.21 -3.24 11.11
CA ILE A 62 -5.76 -3.37 11.29
C ILE A 62 -5.38 -4.83 11.45
N ARG A 63 -4.31 -5.24 10.76
CA ARG A 63 -3.80 -6.61 10.82
C ARG A 63 -2.30 -6.66 10.54
N GLN A 64 -1.68 -7.76 10.93
CA GLN A 64 -0.35 -8.12 10.43
C GLN A 64 -0.52 -8.91 9.14
N PRO A 65 0.13 -8.52 8.02
CA PRO A 65 0.01 -9.25 6.78
C PRO A 65 0.81 -10.56 6.84
N TYR A 66 0.38 -11.55 6.06
CA TYR A 66 1.15 -12.76 5.85
C TYR A 66 2.13 -12.57 4.68
N PRO A 67 3.36 -13.11 4.74
CA PRO A 67 3.97 -13.83 5.85
C PRO A 67 4.66 -12.95 6.91
N ASN A 68 4.68 -11.64 6.72
CA ASN A 68 5.52 -10.74 7.52
C ASN A 68 4.77 -10.07 8.67
N ARG A 69 5.05 -10.53 9.90
CA ARG A 69 4.46 -10.00 11.14
C ARG A 69 5.19 -8.78 11.72
N LEU A 70 6.20 -8.24 11.04
CA LEU A 70 7.00 -7.10 11.52
C LEU A 70 6.36 -5.74 11.20
N TYR A 71 5.15 -5.73 10.66
CA TYR A 71 4.42 -4.50 10.39
C TYR A 71 2.91 -4.74 10.40
N PHE A 72 2.17 -3.65 10.46
CA PHE A 72 0.72 -3.64 10.37
C PHE A 72 0.28 -3.01 9.06
N VAL A 73 -0.88 -3.43 8.57
CA VAL A 73 -1.56 -2.84 7.42
C VAL A 73 -2.98 -2.46 7.79
N GLY A 74 -3.48 -1.37 7.20
CA GLY A 74 -4.88 -1.02 7.20
C GLY A 74 -5.57 -1.68 6.02
N GLY A 75 -6.48 -2.62 6.28
CA GLY A 75 -7.31 -3.26 5.26
C GLY A 75 -8.77 -2.88 5.37
N SER A 76 -9.56 -3.41 4.46
CA SER A 76 -11.02 -3.41 4.46
C SER A 76 -11.54 -4.85 4.58
N GLU A 77 -12.85 -5.00 4.76
CA GLU A 77 -13.49 -6.33 4.77
C GLU A 77 -13.33 -7.05 3.42
N SER A 78 -13.41 -6.31 2.31
CA SER A 78 -13.28 -6.86 0.96
C SER A 78 -11.82 -7.07 0.52
N CYS A 79 -10.86 -6.40 1.17
CA CYS A 79 -9.43 -6.55 0.88
C CYS A 79 -8.59 -6.38 2.15
N HIS A 80 -7.99 -7.46 2.63
CA HIS A 80 -7.14 -7.47 3.82
C HIS A 80 -5.88 -6.62 3.67
N LEU A 81 -5.39 -6.44 2.45
CA LEU A 81 -4.16 -5.71 2.13
C LEU A 81 -4.42 -4.30 1.61
N GLY A 82 -5.49 -3.64 2.05
CA GLY A 82 -5.73 -2.26 1.69
C GLY A 82 -7.19 -1.95 1.41
N HIS A 83 -7.37 -0.92 0.59
CA HIS A 83 -8.68 -0.51 0.12
C HIS A 83 -8.56 0.15 -1.25
N PHE A 84 -9.56 -0.04 -2.11
CA PHE A 84 -9.61 0.58 -3.43
C PHE A 84 -10.44 1.85 -3.39
N ILE A 85 -9.93 2.93 -3.98
CA ILE A 85 -10.68 4.16 -4.19
C ILE A 85 -10.60 4.58 -5.65
N VAL A 86 -11.65 5.26 -6.13
CA VAL A 86 -11.67 5.83 -7.48
C VAL A 86 -10.88 7.14 -7.49
N LEU A 87 -10.02 7.29 -8.48
CA LEU A 87 -9.32 8.54 -8.78
C LEU A 87 -10.23 9.44 -9.62
N PRO A 88 -10.27 10.76 -9.35
CA PRO A 88 -10.93 11.71 -10.22
C PRO A 88 -10.37 11.68 -11.65
N ASP A 89 -11.21 12.01 -12.62
CA ASP A 89 -10.76 12.12 -14.01
C ASP A 89 -9.63 13.15 -14.15
N GLY A 90 -8.58 12.77 -14.89
CA GLY A 90 -7.40 13.62 -15.09
C GLY A 90 -6.47 13.76 -13.89
N GLN A 91 -6.72 13.10 -12.75
CA GLN A 91 -5.81 13.12 -11.60
C GLN A 91 -4.47 12.46 -11.98
N GLN A 92 -3.37 13.21 -12.02
CA GLN A 92 -2.04 12.69 -12.36
C GLN A 92 -1.08 12.61 -11.17
N ALA A 93 -1.42 13.26 -10.06
CA ALA A 93 -0.62 13.24 -8.85
C ALA A 93 -1.47 13.65 -7.65
N GLY A 94 -1.08 13.33 -6.43
CA GLY A 94 -1.77 13.79 -5.23
C GLY A 94 -1.09 13.33 -3.95
N GLU A 95 -1.55 13.83 -2.81
CA GLU A 95 -1.00 13.44 -1.51
C GLU A 95 -1.93 12.43 -0.84
N VAL A 96 -1.35 11.40 -0.25
CA VAL A 96 -2.04 10.49 0.69
C VAL A 96 -1.37 10.61 2.05
N THR A 97 -2.17 10.75 3.10
CA THR A 97 -1.68 10.78 4.48
C THR A 97 -2.34 9.69 5.31
N PHE A 98 -1.51 8.90 6.00
CA PHE A 98 -1.92 7.94 7.00
C PHE A 98 -1.62 8.51 8.39
N HIS A 99 -2.66 8.66 9.19
CA HIS A 99 -2.55 9.02 10.59
C HIS A 99 -2.77 7.78 11.44
N TRP A 100 -1.69 7.31 12.06
CA TRP A 100 -1.73 6.22 13.02
C TRP A 100 -1.67 6.76 14.44
N THR A 101 -2.50 6.21 15.30
CA THR A 101 -2.36 6.37 16.75
C THR A 101 -2.12 5.01 17.36
N VAL A 102 -1.11 4.93 18.23
CA VAL A 102 -0.74 3.70 18.95
C VAL A 102 -0.72 3.99 20.44
N ASN A 103 -1.52 3.26 21.21
CA ASN A 103 -1.68 3.41 22.66
C ASN A 103 -1.21 2.17 23.38
N VAL A 104 0.02 2.16 23.89
CA VAL A 104 0.64 0.94 24.43
C VAL A 104 1.21 1.20 25.81
N SER A 105 0.51 0.77 26.85
CA SER A 105 0.94 1.01 28.24
C SER A 105 2.29 0.35 28.59
N ALA A 106 2.69 -0.68 27.85
CA ALA A 106 3.92 -1.44 28.10
C ALA A 106 5.20 -0.76 27.59
N LEU A 107 5.10 0.28 26.74
CA LEU A 107 6.25 0.93 26.11
C LEU A 107 6.23 2.43 26.39
N ALA A 108 7.25 2.98 27.03
CA ALA A 108 7.37 4.44 27.16
C ALA A 108 7.56 5.11 25.78
N PRO A 109 6.88 6.23 25.48
CA PRO A 109 6.08 7.04 26.40
C PRO A 109 4.59 6.62 26.52
N GLY A 110 4.18 5.56 25.84
CA GLY A 110 2.85 4.95 25.97
C GLY A 110 1.84 5.43 24.93
N HIS A 111 2.10 6.58 24.32
CA HIS A 111 1.29 7.15 23.27
C HIS A 111 2.16 7.59 22.09
N PHE A 112 1.75 7.19 20.89
CA PHE A 112 2.45 7.52 19.66
C PHE A 112 1.46 8.03 18.63
N GLN A 113 1.83 9.11 17.97
CA GLN A 113 1.12 9.65 16.82
C GLN A 113 2.07 9.66 15.63
N ILE A 114 1.69 8.95 14.56
CA ILE A 114 2.50 8.81 13.37
C ILE A 114 1.72 9.40 12.20
N THR A 115 2.33 10.38 11.53
CA THR A 115 1.83 10.92 10.26
C THR A 115 2.74 10.42 9.15
N HIS A 116 2.22 9.58 8.26
CA HIS A 116 2.94 9.13 7.08
C HIS A 116 2.30 9.73 5.83
N ARG A 117 3.00 10.70 5.25
CA ARG A 117 2.63 11.40 4.02
C ARG A 117 3.35 10.79 2.82
N LEU A 118 2.62 10.56 1.74
CA LEU A 118 3.14 10.12 0.45
C LEU A 118 2.67 11.07 -0.65
N ASP A 119 3.63 11.68 -1.34
CA ASP A 119 3.38 12.36 -2.61
C ASP A 119 3.36 11.32 -3.71
N LEU A 120 2.23 11.17 -4.40
CA LEU A 120 2.05 10.20 -5.46
C LEU A 120 2.10 10.87 -6.83
N ALA A 121 2.74 10.22 -7.78
CA ALA A 121 2.55 10.44 -9.21
C ALA A 121 1.92 9.19 -9.83
N PHE A 122 0.92 9.38 -10.68
CA PHE A 122 0.20 8.32 -11.38
C PHE A 122 0.70 8.28 -12.82
N ASP A 123 1.69 7.43 -13.07
CA ASP A 123 2.32 7.30 -14.37
C ASP A 123 1.44 6.45 -15.30
N GLU A 124 1.63 6.64 -16.61
CA GLU A 124 0.98 5.81 -17.64
C GLU A 124 1.44 4.35 -17.55
N GLY A 125 0.63 3.45 -18.09
CA GLY A 125 0.92 2.03 -18.10
C GLY A 125 -0.18 1.24 -18.80
N GLU A 126 -0.20 -0.09 -18.60
CA GLU A 126 -1.02 -1.01 -19.38
C GLU A 126 -2.48 -1.10 -18.91
N GLY A 127 -2.79 -0.59 -17.71
CA GLY A 127 -4.14 -0.64 -17.14
C GLY A 127 -4.59 0.67 -16.52
N ARG A 128 -5.57 0.56 -15.64
CA ARG A 128 -6.25 1.68 -14.96
C ARG A 128 -6.21 1.54 -13.44
N THR A 129 -5.35 0.67 -12.94
CA THR A 129 -5.13 0.46 -11.51
C THR A 129 -3.75 0.95 -11.11
N TRP A 130 -3.65 1.69 -10.02
CA TRP A 130 -2.37 2.09 -9.40
C TRP A 130 -2.29 1.46 -8.02
N SER A 131 -1.23 0.71 -7.73
CA SER A 131 -1.09 0.01 -6.44
C SER A 131 0.05 0.57 -5.61
N MET A 132 -0.24 0.94 -4.36
CA MET A 132 0.80 1.28 -3.39
C MET A 132 1.67 0.08 -2.99
N ASP A 133 1.22 -1.15 -3.24
CA ASP A 133 2.04 -2.34 -3.10
C ASP A 133 2.99 -2.47 -4.29
N VAL A 134 4.28 -2.19 -4.04
CA VAL A 134 5.39 -2.27 -5.02
C VAL A 134 5.50 -3.65 -5.64
N ALA A 135 5.14 -4.71 -4.90
CA ALA A 135 5.23 -6.06 -5.41
C ALA A 135 4.30 -6.32 -6.61
N ASN A 136 3.19 -5.60 -6.71
CA ASN A 136 2.25 -5.72 -7.84
C ASN A 136 2.78 -5.12 -9.14
N TRP A 137 3.82 -4.29 -9.10
CA TRP A 137 4.35 -3.66 -10.31
C TRP A 137 5.87 -3.71 -10.41
N TRP A 138 6.52 -4.53 -9.56
CA TRP A 138 7.98 -4.63 -9.52
C TRP A 138 8.58 -4.93 -10.88
N CYS A 139 7.97 -5.85 -11.64
CA CYS A 139 8.38 -6.22 -13.00
C CYS A 139 8.37 -5.06 -14.00
N HIS A 140 7.57 -4.01 -13.75
CA HIS A 140 7.52 -2.79 -14.56
C HIS A 140 8.50 -1.72 -14.09
N SER A 141 9.15 -1.93 -12.94
CA SER A 141 10.14 -0.99 -12.41
C SER A 141 11.49 -1.16 -13.13
N GLU A 142 12.24 -0.06 -13.22
CA GLU A 142 13.63 -0.08 -13.71
C GLU A 142 14.59 -0.96 -12.88
N PHE A 143 14.15 -1.42 -11.70
CA PHE A 143 14.93 -2.25 -10.78
C PHE A 143 14.77 -3.75 -11.01
N ALA A 144 13.74 -4.16 -11.77
CA ALA A 144 13.56 -5.56 -12.11
C ALA A 144 14.63 -6.00 -13.11
N THR A 145 15.48 -6.93 -12.67
CA THR A 145 16.48 -7.58 -13.52
C THR A 145 16.42 -9.09 -13.33
N GLU A 146 17.04 -9.87 -14.21
CA GLU A 146 17.07 -11.34 -14.12
C GLU A 146 17.61 -11.83 -12.76
N GLY A 147 18.56 -11.09 -12.16
CA GLY A 147 19.09 -11.36 -10.82
C GLY A 147 18.30 -10.74 -9.67
N HIS A 148 17.27 -9.93 -9.95
CA HIS A 148 16.45 -9.21 -8.97
C HIS A 148 14.98 -9.16 -9.43
N ALA A 149 14.43 -10.34 -9.73
CA ALA A 149 13.09 -10.49 -10.29
C ALA A 149 11.95 -10.23 -9.29
N THR A 150 12.27 -10.12 -7.99
CA THR A 150 11.29 -9.86 -6.92
C THR A 150 11.78 -8.69 -6.06
N PRO A 151 10.86 -7.87 -5.50
CA PRO A 151 11.27 -6.80 -4.60
C PRO A 151 11.82 -7.38 -3.29
N GLU A 152 12.77 -6.68 -2.67
CA GLU A 152 13.15 -6.95 -1.29
C GLU A 152 12.01 -6.56 -0.33
N ILE A 153 11.07 -7.50 -0.10
CA ILE A 153 9.97 -7.36 0.85
C ILE A 153 10.47 -7.70 2.26
N GLY A 154 10.24 -6.79 3.22
CA GLY A 154 10.25 -7.16 4.63
C GLY A 154 11.50 -6.85 5.45
N ARG A 155 12.46 -6.05 4.95
CA ARG A 155 13.45 -5.42 5.83
C ARG A 155 12.98 -4.02 6.24
N ASN A 156 12.55 -3.94 7.50
CA ASN A 156 12.21 -2.74 8.26
C ASN A 156 13.14 -1.56 7.92
N ARG A 157 12.64 -0.57 7.17
CA ARG A 157 13.45 0.58 6.69
C ARG A 157 13.32 1.80 7.59
N PHE A 158 12.38 1.83 8.53
CA PHE A 158 12.17 3.01 9.39
C PHE A 158 13.22 3.17 10.49
N SER A 159 13.72 2.06 11.05
CA SER A 159 14.77 2.08 12.09
C SER A 159 16.16 2.46 11.57
N ARG A 160 16.37 2.48 10.24
CA ARG A 160 17.64 2.92 9.61
C ARG A 160 17.57 4.29 8.93
N LEU A 161 16.47 5.04 9.10
CA LEU A 161 16.39 6.43 8.61
C LEU A 161 17.26 7.40 9.43
N LYS A 162 17.91 6.90 10.49
CA LYS A 162 19.02 7.59 11.16
C LYS A 162 20.35 6.97 10.72
N ARG A 163 21.03 7.65 9.80
CA ARG A 163 22.40 7.43 9.27
C ARG A 163 22.55 6.37 8.16
N GLN A 164 22.79 6.90 6.96
CA GLN A 164 23.15 6.24 5.69
C GLN A 164 21.97 5.86 4.80
N GLY A 165 21.90 6.54 3.65
CA GLY A 165 20.83 6.43 2.65
C GLY A 165 20.65 5.00 2.14
N ILE A 166 19.42 4.49 2.24
CA ILE A 166 19.04 3.14 1.81
C ILE A 166 18.00 3.23 0.70
N SER A 167 18.32 3.99 -0.35
CA SER A 167 17.83 3.81 -1.73
C SER A 167 18.11 5.10 -2.54
N PRO A 168 18.61 5.03 -3.78
CA PRO A 168 18.69 6.19 -4.69
C PRO A 168 17.31 6.76 -5.07
N THR A 169 16.22 5.99 -4.95
CA THR A 169 14.89 6.34 -5.46
C THR A 169 13.81 6.59 -4.41
N ARG A 170 13.98 6.11 -3.18
CA ARG A 170 13.03 6.39 -2.08
C ARG A 170 13.57 7.50 -1.19
N ARG A 171 13.10 8.73 -1.41
CA ARG A 171 13.40 9.88 -0.55
C ARG A 171 12.38 9.91 0.57
N ALA A 172 12.77 9.45 1.75
CA ALA A 172 11.96 9.53 2.96
C ALA A 172 12.59 10.53 3.94
N HIS A 173 11.84 11.54 4.35
CA HIS A 173 12.22 12.42 5.45
C HIS A 173 11.47 11.99 6.70
N VAL A 174 12.20 11.73 7.79
CA VAL A 174 11.59 11.36 9.08
C VAL A 174 12.02 12.36 10.13
N SER A 175 11.03 12.99 10.77
CA SER A 175 11.23 13.79 11.97
C SER A 175 10.53 13.14 13.16
N GLU A 176 11.14 13.32 14.32
CA GLU A 176 10.67 12.76 15.57
C GLU A 176 10.67 13.85 16.64
N ALA A 177 9.59 13.92 17.41
CA ALA A 177 9.49 14.79 18.57
C ALA A 177 8.85 14.07 19.75
N LEU A 178 9.32 14.36 20.96
CA LEU A 178 8.68 13.93 22.19
C LEU A 178 8.09 15.17 22.88
N ARG A 179 6.77 15.19 23.09
CA ARG A 179 6.06 16.29 23.76
C ARG A 179 4.95 15.73 24.62
N ASP A 180 4.84 16.20 25.86
CA ASP A 180 3.74 15.86 26.78
C ASP A 180 3.46 14.35 26.94
N GLY A 181 4.51 13.52 26.95
CA GLY A 181 4.35 12.06 27.06
C GLY A 181 3.82 11.38 25.79
N CYS A 182 3.83 12.08 24.65
CA CYS A 182 3.52 11.53 23.33
C CYS A 182 4.75 11.59 22.42
N ARG A 183 5.01 10.49 21.71
CA ARG A 183 6.00 10.45 20.63
C ARG A 183 5.32 10.73 19.30
N TYR A 184 5.74 11.79 18.65
CA TYR A 184 5.29 12.18 17.32
C TYR A 184 6.32 11.74 16.29
N LEU A 185 5.88 11.07 15.24
CA LEU A 185 6.71 10.62 14.14
C LEU A 185 6.09 11.09 12.82
N ASP A 186 6.77 11.99 12.12
CA ASP A 186 6.35 12.47 10.81
C ASP A 186 7.26 11.86 9.76
N ILE A 187 6.65 11.15 8.80
CA ILE A 187 7.31 10.46 7.69
C ILE A 187 6.76 11.08 6.41
N HIS A 188 7.65 11.56 5.55
CA HIS A 188 7.27 12.10 4.23
C HIS A 188 8.05 11.39 3.14
N GLU A 189 7.33 10.79 2.19
CA GLU A 189 7.88 10.05 1.05
C GLU A 189 7.29 10.54 -0.27
N SER A 190 7.94 10.21 -1.38
CA SER A 190 7.39 10.37 -2.72
C SER A 190 7.45 9.05 -3.47
N LEU A 191 6.42 8.72 -4.25
CA LEU A 191 6.28 7.47 -4.98
C LEU A 191 5.62 7.70 -6.35
N SER A 192 6.27 7.24 -7.40
CA SER A 192 5.68 7.09 -8.73
C SER A 192 5.06 5.71 -8.86
N LEU A 193 3.81 5.66 -9.28
CA LEU A 193 3.03 4.44 -9.46
C LEU A 193 2.75 4.25 -10.96
N PRO A 194 3.22 3.18 -11.60
CA PRO A 194 2.78 2.86 -12.96
C PRO A 194 1.34 2.33 -12.95
N ALA A 195 0.60 2.60 -14.02
CA ALA A 195 -0.70 1.98 -14.20
C ALA A 195 -0.54 0.50 -14.58
N ILE A 196 -1.17 -0.37 -13.81
CA ILE A 196 -1.18 -1.82 -13.98
C ILE A 196 -2.60 -2.33 -14.19
N THR A 197 -2.70 -3.57 -14.67
CA THR A 197 -3.97 -4.27 -14.78
C THR A 197 -4.35 -4.92 -13.44
N LEU A 198 -5.58 -5.39 -13.30
CA LEU A 198 -5.98 -6.14 -12.10
C LEU A 198 -5.24 -7.49 -12.01
N ASN A 199 -4.83 -8.07 -13.14
CA ASN A 199 -4.03 -9.31 -13.16
C ASN A 199 -2.65 -9.15 -12.52
N ASP A 200 -2.10 -7.94 -12.54
CA ASP A 200 -0.80 -7.66 -11.95
C ASP A 200 -0.87 -7.54 -10.42
N CYS A 201 -2.09 -7.45 -9.86
CA CYS A 201 -2.33 -7.34 -8.42
C CYS A 201 -2.20 -8.68 -7.66
N TRP A 202 -1.18 -9.47 -8.01
CA TRP A 202 -0.99 -10.84 -7.51
C TRP A 202 -0.88 -10.93 -5.99
N THR A 203 -0.35 -9.91 -5.30
CA THR A 203 -0.27 -9.94 -3.83
C THR A 203 -1.65 -9.91 -3.20
N LEU A 204 -2.60 -9.21 -3.84
CA LEU A 204 -3.98 -9.14 -3.39
C LEU A 204 -4.69 -10.45 -3.65
N GLU A 205 -4.51 -11.06 -4.81
CA GLU A 205 -5.05 -12.39 -5.09
C GLU A 205 -4.53 -13.45 -4.10
N THR A 206 -3.25 -13.36 -3.73
CA THR A 206 -2.60 -14.36 -2.88
C THR A 206 -2.89 -14.14 -1.39
N TYR A 207 -2.94 -12.89 -0.94
CA TYR A 207 -2.93 -12.54 0.49
C TYR A 207 -4.01 -11.54 0.91
N GLY A 208 -4.82 -11.05 -0.03
CA GLY A 208 -5.89 -10.06 0.18
C GLY A 208 -7.14 -10.62 0.89
N GLY A 209 -7.17 -11.91 1.22
CA GLY A 209 -8.26 -12.55 1.94
C GLY A 209 -9.35 -13.12 1.04
N ASN A 210 -10.35 -13.76 1.65
CA ASN A 210 -11.32 -14.58 0.92
C ASN A 210 -12.25 -13.78 -0.01
N ALA A 211 -12.52 -12.51 0.32
CA ALA A 211 -13.42 -11.65 -0.43
C ALA A 211 -12.71 -10.85 -1.55
N VAL A 212 -11.40 -11.00 -1.70
CA VAL A 212 -10.62 -10.17 -2.63
C VAL A 212 -10.97 -10.43 -4.08
N THR A 213 -11.29 -11.67 -4.46
CA THR A 213 -11.69 -12.00 -5.83
C THR A 213 -12.97 -11.27 -6.22
N ASP A 214 -13.99 -11.28 -5.34
CA ASP A 214 -15.23 -10.54 -5.57
C ASP A 214 -14.98 -9.02 -5.61
N CYS A 215 -14.05 -8.54 -4.77
CA CYS A 215 -13.63 -7.15 -4.77
C CYS A 215 -12.99 -6.73 -6.10
N LEU A 216 -12.07 -7.54 -6.65
CA LEU A 216 -11.40 -7.29 -7.92
C LEU A 216 -12.40 -7.39 -9.09
N GLU A 217 -13.29 -8.38 -9.07
CA GLU A 217 -14.36 -8.53 -10.07
C GLU A 217 -15.32 -7.34 -10.07
N ALA A 218 -15.60 -6.73 -8.92
CA ALA A 218 -16.44 -5.54 -8.82
C ALA A 218 -15.80 -4.27 -9.42
N LEU A 219 -14.48 -4.25 -9.60
CA LEU A 219 -13.74 -3.15 -10.22
C LEU A 219 -13.71 -3.26 -11.76
N ARG A 220 -13.88 -4.46 -12.29
CA ARG A 220 -14.09 -4.72 -13.73
C ARG A 220 -15.42 -4.21 -14.21
#